data_AF-A0A7C7Q7E0-F1
#
_entry.id   AF-A0A7C7Q7E0-F1
#
_cell.length_a   1.000
_cell.length_b   1.000
_cell.length_c   1.000
_cell.angle_alpha   90.00
_cell.angle_beta   90.00
_cell.angle_gamma   90.00
#
_symmetry.space_group_name_H-M   'P 1'
#
loop_
_entity.id
_entity.type
_entity.pdbx_description
1 polymer ?
#
loop_
_entity_poly.entity_id
_entity_poly.type
_entity_poly.pdbx_seq_one_letter_code
_entity_poly.pdbx_strand_id
1 'polypeptide(L)'
;MAKFLRMPLRRYKRVIEELEGSDIFQALSDIVTFKMFPYAKVSGNEEGFPKDILGRMEEHDGALYVCYRMRGLAGEYSIDQRRLELPPELGVDSVGWLRRKLRVISTRNRLTYMILMGIVEHQAAFLKSDDLLKLKPFSQTMLTSWIRAKGYPWVDASMISRLVNNGASVLLPGGRRVLLKDFFPSRREIYKGFIKEIIAREGTELSLCRIDRLYTDKEIREELRREYGIDISRRSVSYCRTLLGIPPSSGRMHDHRYPPQWAYFSPYFPMSMPSVEANAPEASGIYELSLEAPTIAYPLMASGIFYIGSSKNIKKRLKAHLRSGSRNEDLATFIKGNRCLFRFIISDDGFRKEEGALLRCFAEAYGEQPKCNKIGG
;
A
#
# COMPACT_ATOMS: atom_id res chain seq x y z
N MET A 1 -35.66 -4.29 3.65
CA MET A 1 -34.59 -3.74 2.78
C MET A 1 -33.22 -3.65 3.46
N ALA A 2 -33.08 -2.95 4.60
CA ALA A 2 -31.76 -2.69 5.22
C ALA A 2 -30.88 -3.95 5.49
N LYS A 3 -31.47 -5.04 5.99
CA LYS A 3 -30.75 -6.33 6.19
C LYS A 3 -30.20 -6.91 4.88
N PHE A 4 -30.90 -6.66 3.77
CA PHE A 4 -30.54 -7.19 2.45
C PHE A 4 -29.36 -6.46 1.83
N LEU A 5 -29.26 -5.13 2.02
CA LEU A 5 -28.13 -4.34 1.53
C LEU A 5 -26.81 -4.65 2.24
N ARG A 6 -26.88 -4.97 3.54
CA ARG A 6 -25.70 -5.37 4.35
C ARG A 6 -25.23 -6.81 4.09
N MET A 7 -26.03 -7.61 3.39
CA MET A 7 -25.74 -9.03 3.24
C MET A 7 -24.45 -9.23 2.42
N PRO A 8 -23.44 -9.98 2.93
CA PRO A 8 -22.21 -10.25 2.21
C PRO A 8 -22.48 -10.92 0.85
N LEU A 9 -21.60 -10.66 -0.13
CA LEU A 9 -21.83 -11.09 -1.51
C LEU A 9 -22.04 -12.61 -1.65
N ARG A 10 -21.28 -13.44 -0.93
CA ARG A 10 -21.48 -14.91 -0.92
C ARG A 10 -22.88 -15.32 -0.50
N ARG A 11 -23.41 -14.71 0.56
CA ARG A 11 -24.77 -15.01 1.03
C ARG A 11 -25.82 -14.47 0.06
N TYR A 12 -25.54 -13.31 -0.52
CA TYR A 12 -26.44 -12.73 -1.51
C TYR A 12 -26.54 -13.55 -2.78
N LYS A 13 -25.40 -14.07 -3.28
CA LYS A 13 -25.34 -14.99 -4.41
C LYS A 13 -26.25 -16.21 -4.18
N ARG A 14 -26.12 -16.86 -3.02
CA ARG A 14 -27.00 -18.00 -2.67
C ARG A 14 -28.49 -17.63 -2.69
N VAL A 15 -28.86 -16.44 -2.22
CA VAL A 15 -30.27 -15.99 -2.27
C VAL A 15 -30.78 -15.83 -3.70
N ILE A 16 -29.92 -15.43 -4.64
CA ILE A 16 -30.28 -15.36 -6.06
C ILE A 16 -30.43 -16.77 -6.62
N GLU A 17 -29.45 -17.64 -6.39
CA GLU A 17 -29.48 -19.04 -6.87
C GLU A 17 -30.67 -19.83 -6.30
N GLU A 18 -30.96 -19.70 -5.01
CA GLU A 18 -32.14 -20.29 -4.35
C GLU A 18 -33.46 -19.77 -4.94
N LEU A 19 -33.50 -18.49 -5.32
CA LEU A 19 -34.70 -17.92 -5.95
C LEU A 19 -34.86 -18.45 -7.37
N GLU A 20 -33.80 -18.39 -8.18
CA GLU A 20 -33.81 -18.85 -9.56
C GLU A 20 -34.05 -20.37 -9.64
N GLY A 21 -33.59 -21.15 -8.68
CA GLY A 21 -33.84 -22.59 -8.59
C GLY A 21 -35.17 -23.00 -7.95
N SER A 22 -36.00 -22.04 -7.49
CA SER A 22 -37.28 -22.37 -6.85
C SER A 22 -38.36 -22.76 -7.86
N ASP A 23 -39.22 -23.70 -7.49
CA ASP A 23 -40.31 -24.20 -8.36
C ASP A 23 -41.20 -23.07 -8.87
N ILE A 24 -41.50 -22.09 -8.03
CA ILE A 24 -42.30 -20.93 -8.44
C ILE A 24 -41.59 -20.03 -9.46
N PHE A 25 -40.27 -19.87 -9.36
CA PHE A 25 -39.53 -19.08 -10.35
C PHE A 25 -39.50 -19.82 -11.68
N GLN A 26 -39.30 -21.14 -11.66
CA GLN A 26 -39.29 -21.97 -12.85
C GLN A 26 -40.67 -22.00 -13.54
N ALA A 27 -41.75 -22.15 -12.76
CA ALA A 27 -43.12 -22.14 -13.23
C ALA A 27 -43.56 -20.81 -13.85
N LEU A 28 -42.92 -19.69 -13.47
CA LEU A 28 -43.23 -18.35 -13.97
C LEU A 28 -42.09 -17.77 -14.83
N SER A 29 -41.18 -18.62 -15.31
CA SER A 29 -39.97 -18.19 -16.04
C SER A 29 -40.28 -17.53 -17.38
N ASP A 30 -41.44 -17.82 -17.97
CA ASP A 30 -41.93 -17.24 -19.23
C ASP A 30 -42.44 -15.79 -19.09
N ILE A 31 -42.84 -15.39 -17.88
CA ILE A 31 -43.29 -14.03 -17.56
C ILE A 31 -42.26 -13.23 -16.74
N VAL A 32 -41.28 -13.90 -16.13
CA VAL A 32 -40.15 -13.25 -15.47
C VAL A 32 -39.10 -12.86 -16.51
N THR A 33 -38.92 -11.55 -16.69
CA THR A 33 -37.94 -10.99 -17.61
C THR A 33 -36.72 -10.49 -16.85
N PHE A 34 -35.54 -10.68 -17.43
CA PHE A 34 -34.28 -10.19 -16.89
C PHE A 34 -33.64 -9.18 -17.86
N LYS A 35 -33.49 -7.93 -17.42
CA LYS A 35 -32.88 -6.85 -18.19
C LYS A 35 -31.49 -6.54 -17.64
N MET A 36 -30.46 -6.74 -18.47
CA MET A 36 -29.10 -6.33 -18.13
C MET A 36 -28.95 -4.81 -18.07
N PHE A 37 -28.06 -4.33 -17.19
CA PHE A 37 -27.70 -2.93 -17.15
C PHE A 37 -26.83 -2.53 -18.35
N PRO A 38 -26.87 -1.25 -18.76
CA PRO A 38 -25.88 -0.70 -19.68
C PRO A 38 -24.46 -0.93 -19.13
N TYR A 39 -23.49 -1.15 -20.02
CA TYR A 39 -22.09 -1.40 -19.65
C TYR A 39 -21.85 -2.60 -18.72
N ALA A 40 -22.83 -3.48 -18.55
CA ALA A 40 -22.67 -4.76 -17.86
C ALA A 40 -22.40 -5.88 -18.86
N LYS A 41 -21.44 -6.74 -18.54
CA LYS A 41 -21.19 -8.04 -19.19
C LYS A 41 -21.25 -9.14 -18.13
N VAL A 42 -21.39 -10.39 -18.55
CA VAL A 42 -21.37 -11.55 -17.65
C VAL A 42 -20.23 -12.45 -18.07
N SER A 43 -19.41 -12.88 -17.11
CA SER A 43 -18.35 -13.86 -17.37
C SER A 43 -18.96 -15.21 -17.73
N GLY A 44 -18.45 -15.84 -18.79
CA GLY A 44 -18.83 -17.20 -19.17
C GLY A 44 -18.25 -18.29 -18.26
N ASN A 45 -17.24 -17.98 -17.43
CA ASN A 45 -16.67 -18.90 -16.46
C ASN A 45 -16.49 -18.21 -15.09
N GLU A 46 -16.95 -18.86 -14.01
CA GLU A 46 -16.80 -18.40 -12.63
C GLU A 46 -15.42 -18.73 -12.03
N GLU A 47 -14.67 -19.69 -12.59
CA GLU A 47 -13.42 -20.24 -12.02
C GLU A 47 -12.29 -19.20 -11.87
N GLY A 48 -12.37 -18.07 -12.59
CA GLY A 48 -11.41 -16.97 -12.49
C GLY A 48 -11.71 -15.92 -11.41
N PHE A 49 -12.80 -16.05 -10.64
CA PHE A 49 -13.23 -15.03 -9.68
C PHE A 49 -13.07 -15.47 -8.21
N PRO A 50 -12.36 -14.70 -7.38
CA PRO A 50 -12.44 -14.83 -5.93
C PRO A 50 -13.89 -14.75 -5.44
N LYS A 51 -14.23 -15.55 -4.42
CA LYS A 51 -15.62 -15.74 -3.95
C LYS A 51 -16.34 -14.45 -3.49
N ASP A 52 -15.63 -13.36 -3.22
CA ASP A 52 -16.15 -12.09 -2.69
C ASP A 52 -16.04 -10.90 -3.68
N ILE A 53 -15.90 -11.20 -4.97
CA ILE A 53 -15.81 -10.18 -6.02
C ILE A 53 -17.14 -10.06 -6.78
N LEU A 54 -17.55 -8.83 -7.06
CA LEU A 54 -18.73 -8.52 -7.88
C LEU A 54 -18.49 -8.83 -9.36
N GLY A 55 -17.30 -8.47 -9.83
CA GLY A 55 -16.88 -8.62 -11.22
C GLY A 55 -15.52 -7.95 -11.45
N ARG A 56 -15.14 -7.93 -12.73
CA ARG A 56 -13.94 -7.26 -13.24
C ARG A 56 -14.34 -6.02 -14.02
N MET A 57 -13.62 -4.94 -13.83
CA MET A 57 -13.67 -3.76 -14.68
C MET A 57 -12.79 -3.98 -15.89
N GLU A 58 -13.34 -3.78 -17.08
CA GLU A 58 -12.64 -3.99 -18.36
C GLU A 58 -12.86 -2.78 -19.27
N GLU A 59 -11.82 -2.34 -19.96
CA GLU A 59 -11.94 -1.30 -20.98
C GLU A 59 -12.21 -1.96 -22.34
N HIS A 60 -13.30 -1.54 -22.99
CA HIS A 60 -13.67 -1.94 -24.35
C HIS A 60 -14.05 -0.68 -25.11
N ASP A 61 -13.44 -0.44 -26.27
CA ASP A 61 -13.71 0.73 -27.13
C ASP A 61 -13.64 2.08 -26.39
N GLY A 62 -12.71 2.21 -25.44
CA GLY A 62 -12.51 3.42 -24.64
C GLY A 62 -13.57 3.67 -23.55
N ALA A 63 -14.54 2.75 -23.39
CA ALA A 63 -15.53 2.75 -22.32
C ALA A 63 -15.23 1.62 -21.31
N LEU A 64 -15.53 1.88 -20.03
CA LEU A 64 -15.26 0.93 -18.96
C LEU A 64 -16.53 0.13 -18.64
N TYR A 65 -16.46 -1.18 -18.85
CA TYR A 65 -17.52 -2.15 -18.59
C TYR A 65 -17.26 -2.88 -17.27
N VAL A 66 -18.34 -3.36 -16.65
CA VAL A 66 -18.26 -4.29 -15.52
C VAL A 66 -18.65 -5.67 -16.01
N CYS A 67 -17.68 -6.58 -16.10
CA CYS A 67 -17.88 -8.00 -16.33
C CYS A 67 -18.20 -8.68 -15.00
N TYR A 68 -19.49 -8.86 -14.73
CA TYR A 68 -20.00 -9.48 -13.51
C TYR A 68 -19.70 -10.98 -13.50
N ARG A 69 -19.41 -11.51 -12.31
CA ARG A 69 -19.14 -12.95 -12.14
C ARG A 69 -20.36 -13.85 -12.42
N MET A 70 -21.57 -13.31 -12.28
CA MET A 70 -22.81 -14.06 -12.46
C MET A 70 -23.90 -13.17 -13.04
N ARG A 71 -24.80 -13.75 -13.84
CA ARG A 71 -25.87 -13.03 -14.52
C ARG A 71 -26.77 -12.29 -13.55
N GLY A 72 -27.21 -12.92 -12.46
CA GLY A 72 -28.13 -12.34 -11.49
C GLY A 72 -27.64 -11.10 -10.74
N LEU A 73 -26.38 -10.67 -10.91
CA LEU A 73 -25.85 -9.39 -10.40
C LEU A 73 -25.87 -8.25 -11.45
N ALA A 74 -25.95 -8.61 -12.73
CA ALA A 74 -25.70 -7.71 -13.87
C ALA A 74 -26.96 -6.98 -14.38
N GLY A 75 -28.08 -7.10 -13.67
CA GLY A 75 -29.36 -6.59 -14.16
C GLY A 75 -30.50 -6.66 -13.16
N GLU A 76 -31.71 -6.49 -13.67
CA GLU A 76 -32.94 -6.47 -12.90
C GLU A 76 -33.97 -7.45 -13.44
N TYR A 77 -34.74 -8.01 -12.51
CA TYR A 77 -35.91 -8.81 -12.80
C TYR A 77 -37.15 -7.92 -12.82
N SER A 78 -38.05 -8.21 -13.77
CA SER A 78 -39.42 -7.71 -13.86
C SER A 78 -40.39 -8.86 -14.11
N ILE A 79 -41.62 -8.74 -13.63
CA ILE A 79 -42.70 -9.67 -13.96
C ILE A 79 -43.63 -8.95 -14.94
N ASP A 80 -43.92 -9.57 -16.08
CA ASP A 80 -44.97 -9.10 -16.99
C ASP A 80 -46.34 -9.31 -16.35
N GLN A 81 -46.93 -8.24 -15.82
CA GLN A 81 -48.22 -8.31 -15.15
C GLN A 81 -49.38 -8.60 -16.10
N ARG A 82 -49.22 -8.35 -17.41
CA ARG A 82 -50.28 -8.58 -18.39
C ARG A 82 -50.47 -10.06 -18.70
N ARG A 83 -49.43 -10.85 -18.48
CA ARG A 83 -49.38 -12.30 -18.74
C ARG A 83 -49.48 -13.12 -17.46
N LEU A 84 -49.76 -12.48 -16.32
CA LEU A 84 -49.85 -13.15 -15.04
C LEU A 84 -51.18 -13.92 -14.93
N GLU A 85 -51.22 -15.10 -15.54
CA GLU A 85 -52.24 -16.11 -15.26
C GLU A 85 -51.66 -17.02 -14.17
N LEU A 86 -52.31 -17.03 -13.00
CA LEU A 86 -51.88 -17.85 -11.86
C LEU A 86 -52.16 -19.32 -12.17
N PRO A 87 -51.14 -20.20 -12.21
CA PRO A 87 -51.40 -21.63 -12.23
C PRO A 87 -52.23 -22.01 -11.00
N PRO A 88 -53.24 -22.91 -11.11
CA PRO A 88 -54.10 -23.30 -9.98
C PRO A 88 -53.32 -23.83 -8.78
N GLU A 89 -52.14 -24.39 -9.04
CA GLU A 89 -51.21 -24.99 -8.09
C GLU A 89 -50.40 -23.95 -7.30
N LEU A 90 -50.32 -22.70 -7.79
CA LEU A 90 -49.55 -21.62 -7.18
C LEU A 90 -50.48 -20.63 -6.47
N GLY A 91 -50.47 -20.68 -5.14
CA GLY A 91 -51.20 -19.73 -4.31
C GLY A 91 -50.74 -18.27 -4.53
N VAL A 92 -51.68 -17.32 -4.37
CA VAL A 92 -51.47 -15.87 -4.48
C VAL A 92 -50.31 -15.39 -3.60
N ASP A 93 -50.13 -16.01 -2.43
CA ASP A 93 -49.06 -15.70 -1.49
C ASP A 93 -47.67 -16.02 -2.02
N SER A 94 -47.54 -17.10 -2.80
CA SER A 94 -46.27 -17.52 -3.40
C SER A 94 -45.83 -16.50 -4.45
N VAL A 95 -46.75 -16.01 -5.29
CA VAL A 95 -46.45 -14.94 -6.28
C VAL A 95 -46.13 -13.62 -5.59
N GLY A 96 -46.85 -13.30 -4.51
CA GLY A 96 -46.55 -12.14 -3.67
C GLY A 96 -45.14 -12.21 -3.06
N TRP A 97 -44.71 -13.38 -2.61
CA TRP A 97 -43.37 -13.66 -2.12
C TRP A 97 -42.32 -13.48 -3.22
N LEU A 98 -42.51 -14.11 -4.38
CA LEU A 98 -41.58 -14.04 -5.52
C LEU A 98 -41.38 -12.58 -5.96
N ARG A 99 -42.48 -11.85 -6.16
CA ARG A 99 -42.46 -10.42 -6.53
C ARG A 99 -41.67 -9.59 -5.54
N ARG A 100 -41.86 -9.83 -4.23
CA ARG A 100 -41.15 -9.11 -3.17
C ARG A 100 -39.65 -9.43 -3.20
N LYS A 101 -39.27 -10.70 -3.43
CA LYS A 101 -37.88 -11.14 -3.55
C LYS A 101 -37.19 -10.54 -4.76
N LEU A 102 -37.80 -10.65 -5.95
CA LEU A 102 -37.29 -10.06 -7.19
C LEU A 102 -37.09 -8.55 -7.04
N ARG A 103 -38.07 -7.82 -6.48
CA ARG A 103 -37.94 -6.38 -6.24
C ARG A 103 -36.73 -6.04 -5.37
N VAL A 104 -36.54 -6.77 -4.27
CA VAL A 104 -35.44 -6.51 -3.33
C VAL A 104 -34.07 -6.84 -3.96
N ILE A 105 -33.99 -7.90 -4.78
CA ILE A 105 -32.81 -8.23 -5.58
C ILE A 105 -32.53 -7.13 -6.61
N SER A 106 -33.52 -6.79 -7.45
CA SER A 106 -33.40 -5.76 -8.48
C SER A 106 -32.97 -4.41 -7.90
N THR A 107 -33.55 -3.96 -6.78
CA THR A 107 -33.11 -2.70 -6.15
C THR A 107 -31.66 -2.78 -5.66
N ARG A 108 -31.23 -3.91 -5.05
CA ARG A 108 -29.83 -4.06 -4.63
C ARG A 108 -28.87 -4.07 -5.82
N ASN A 109 -29.22 -4.77 -6.89
CA ASN A 109 -28.44 -4.81 -8.13
C ASN A 109 -28.31 -3.41 -8.72
N ARG A 110 -29.43 -2.68 -8.83
CA ARG A 110 -29.46 -1.30 -9.32
C ARG A 110 -28.55 -0.39 -8.52
N LEU A 111 -28.66 -0.42 -7.19
CA LEU A 111 -27.82 0.42 -6.34
C LEU A 111 -26.34 0.06 -6.48
N THR A 112 -26.01 -1.24 -6.52
CA THR A 112 -24.63 -1.71 -6.76
C THR A 112 -24.12 -1.19 -8.11
N TYR A 113 -24.91 -1.32 -9.17
CA TYR A 113 -24.58 -0.81 -10.50
C TYR A 113 -24.36 0.70 -10.49
N MET A 114 -25.26 1.48 -9.89
CA MET A 114 -25.14 2.94 -9.80
C MET A 114 -23.91 3.36 -8.98
N ILE A 115 -23.57 2.62 -7.92
CA ILE A 115 -22.32 2.84 -7.16
C ILE A 115 -21.11 2.64 -8.06
N LEU A 116 -21.07 1.53 -8.81
CA LEU A 116 -19.97 1.24 -9.73
C LEU A 116 -19.86 2.31 -10.82
N MET A 117 -20.96 2.70 -11.46
CA MET A 117 -20.93 3.75 -12.49
C MET A 117 -20.49 5.11 -11.94
N GLY A 118 -20.93 5.49 -10.74
CA GLY A 118 -20.45 6.71 -10.09
C GLY A 118 -18.95 6.64 -9.76
N ILE A 119 -18.43 5.47 -9.39
CA ILE A 119 -16.98 5.24 -9.23
C ILE A 119 -16.26 5.37 -10.59
N VAL A 120 -16.79 4.76 -11.66
CA VAL A 120 -16.21 4.83 -13.00
C VAL A 120 -16.10 6.28 -13.46
N GLU A 121 -17.17 7.06 -13.30
CA GLU A 121 -17.22 8.46 -13.72
C GLU A 121 -16.24 9.33 -12.90
N HIS A 122 -16.25 9.19 -11.57
CA HIS A 122 -15.47 10.08 -10.70
C HIS A 122 -13.99 9.70 -10.60
N GLN A 123 -13.66 8.40 -10.67
CA GLN A 123 -12.31 7.85 -10.51
C GLN A 123 -11.68 7.39 -11.85
N ALA A 124 -12.17 7.88 -12.99
CA ALA A 124 -11.74 7.44 -14.32
C ALA A 124 -10.20 7.47 -14.52
N ALA A 125 -9.53 8.54 -14.08
CA ALA A 125 -8.08 8.70 -14.25
C ALA A 125 -7.29 7.63 -13.47
N PHE A 126 -7.75 7.30 -12.26
CA PHE A 126 -7.19 6.21 -11.46
C PHE A 126 -7.47 4.86 -12.12
N LEU A 127 -8.71 4.58 -12.52
CA LEU A 127 -9.08 3.29 -13.12
C LEU A 127 -8.30 2.97 -14.40
N LYS A 128 -7.95 3.99 -15.20
CA LYS A 128 -7.17 3.84 -16.43
C LYS A 128 -5.68 3.60 -16.21
N SER A 129 -5.11 4.08 -15.11
CA SER A 129 -3.65 4.04 -14.89
C SER A 129 -3.21 3.20 -13.70
N ASP A 130 -4.16 2.77 -12.86
CA ASP A 130 -3.94 2.14 -11.56
C ASP A 130 -3.08 2.97 -10.58
N ASP A 131 -2.85 4.25 -10.89
CA ASP A 131 -2.05 5.17 -10.09
C ASP A 131 -2.86 5.79 -8.94
N LEU A 132 -2.52 5.40 -7.71
CA LEU A 132 -3.18 5.87 -6.49
C LEU A 132 -3.13 7.40 -6.32
N LEU A 133 -2.16 8.09 -6.91
CA LEU A 133 -2.08 9.56 -6.86
C LEU A 133 -3.15 10.23 -7.74
N LYS A 134 -3.74 9.49 -8.69
CA LYS A 134 -4.85 9.98 -9.52
C LYS A 134 -6.23 9.75 -8.90
N LEU A 135 -6.29 9.14 -7.71
CA LEU A 135 -7.54 9.07 -6.95
C LEU A 135 -8.01 10.48 -6.56
N LYS A 136 -9.29 10.75 -6.80
CA LYS A 136 -9.91 12.01 -6.40
C LYS A 136 -10.67 11.82 -5.09
N PRO A 137 -10.74 12.86 -4.22
CA PRO A 137 -11.62 12.83 -3.08
C PRO A 137 -13.06 12.53 -3.52
N PHE A 138 -13.68 11.51 -2.94
CA PHE A 138 -15.04 11.11 -3.30
C PHE A 138 -15.79 10.62 -2.08
N SER A 139 -16.85 11.34 -1.69
CA SER A 139 -17.65 10.94 -0.54
C SER A 139 -18.90 10.16 -0.97
N GLN A 140 -19.40 9.31 -0.08
CA GLN A 140 -20.68 8.62 -0.31
C GLN A 140 -21.85 9.61 -0.41
N THR A 141 -21.75 10.80 0.19
CA THR A 141 -22.73 11.88 0.04
C THR A 141 -22.71 12.44 -1.39
N MET A 142 -21.52 12.67 -1.98
CA MET A 142 -21.40 13.07 -3.37
C MET A 142 -22.01 12.03 -4.31
N LEU A 143 -21.71 10.75 -4.08
CA LEU A 143 -22.32 9.65 -4.84
C LEU A 143 -23.85 9.64 -4.67
N THR A 144 -24.36 9.84 -3.46
CA THR A 144 -25.81 9.88 -3.21
C THR A 144 -26.47 11.00 -4.02
N SER A 145 -25.90 12.21 -4.02
CA SER A 145 -26.40 13.33 -4.82
C SER A 145 -26.35 13.02 -6.31
N TRP A 146 -25.26 12.39 -6.80
CA TRP A 146 -25.14 11.96 -8.19
C TRP A 146 -26.24 10.94 -8.57
N ILE A 147 -26.49 9.93 -7.72
CA ILE A 147 -27.54 8.91 -7.96
C ILE A 147 -28.93 9.57 -7.99
N ARG A 148 -29.21 10.51 -7.09
CA ARG A 148 -30.49 11.24 -7.06
C ARG A 148 -30.70 12.03 -8.35
N ALA A 149 -29.66 12.72 -8.84
CA ALA A 149 -29.70 13.48 -10.09
C ALA A 149 -29.95 12.59 -11.32
N LYS A 150 -29.58 11.30 -11.27
CA LYS A 150 -29.87 10.30 -12.31
C LYS A 150 -31.30 9.73 -12.26
N GLY A 151 -32.20 10.33 -11.47
CA GLY A 151 -33.62 9.94 -11.41
C GLY A 151 -33.99 8.99 -10.27
N TYR A 152 -33.15 8.87 -9.24
CA TYR A 152 -33.40 7.99 -8.07
C TYR A 152 -33.47 8.80 -6.76
N PRO A 153 -34.48 9.69 -6.58
CA PRO A 153 -34.55 10.61 -5.43
C PRO A 153 -34.69 9.91 -4.08
N TRP A 154 -35.21 8.68 -4.06
CA TRP A 154 -35.44 7.87 -2.87
C TRP A 154 -34.17 7.27 -2.25
N VAL A 155 -33.01 7.39 -2.92
CA VAL A 155 -31.74 6.85 -2.43
C VAL A 155 -31.18 7.74 -1.32
N ASP A 156 -30.72 7.11 -0.24
CA ASP A 156 -30.09 7.79 0.89
C ASP A 156 -28.66 7.26 1.15
N ALA A 157 -27.87 8.07 1.87
CA ALA A 157 -26.47 7.74 2.17
C ALA A 157 -26.32 6.45 3.02
N SER A 158 -27.34 6.08 3.80
CA SER A 158 -27.33 4.84 4.58
C SER A 158 -27.46 3.61 3.69
N MET A 159 -28.23 3.68 2.60
CA MET A 159 -28.28 2.60 1.60
C MET A 159 -26.92 2.39 0.93
N ILE A 160 -26.29 3.48 0.51
CA ILE A 160 -24.95 3.46 -0.11
C ILE A 160 -23.92 2.92 0.86
N SER A 161 -23.85 3.46 2.08
CA SER A 161 -22.93 3.02 3.12
C SER A 161 -23.03 1.52 3.40
N ARG A 162 -24.25 0.97 3.47
CA ARG A 162 -24.47 -0.47 3.69
C ARG A 162 -23.91 -1.33 2.57
N LEU A 163 -23.95 -0.87 1.31
CA LEU A 163 -23.42 -1.61 0.17
C LEU A 163 -21.90 -1.45 0.03
N VAL A 164 -21.39 -0.23 0.23
CA VAL A 164 -19.96 0.07 0.12
C VAL A 164 -19.15 -0.65 1.21
N ASN A 165 -19.70 -0.75 2.42
CA ASN A 165 -19.01 -1.32 3.58
C ASN A 165 -19.27 -2.83 3.82
N ASN A 166 -19.96 -3.55 2.91
CA ASN A 166 -20.29 -4.96 3.10
C ASN A 166 -19.17 -5.96 2.72
N GLY A 167 -17.97 -5.46 2.42
CA GLY A 167 -16.82 -6.27 2.01
C GLY A 167 -16.80 -6.63 0.51
N ALA A 168 -17.71 -6.09 -0.30
CA ALA A 168 -17.67 -6.27 -1.75
C ALA A 168 -16.41 -5.64 -2.36
N SER A 169 -15.87 -6.32 -3.36
CA SER A 169 -14.69 -5.90 -4.12
C SER A 169 -14.89 -6.07 -5.61
N VAL A 170 -14.06 -5.38 -6.39
CA VAL A 170 -13.95 -5.52 -7.85
C VAL A 170 -12.49 -5.80 -8.23
N LEU A 171 -12.29 -6.43 -9.38
CA LEU A 171 -10.99 -6.49 -10.02
C LEU A 171 -10.85 -5.29 -10.96
N LEU A 172 -9.74 -4.56 -10.85
CA LEU A 172 -9.36 -3.52 -11.81
C LEU A 172 -8.90 -4.15 -13.13
N PRO A 173 -8.78 -3.37 -14.22
CA PRO A 173 -8.26 -3.87 -15.50
C PRO A 173 -6.88 -4.55 -15.37
N GLY A 174 -6.01 -4.06 -14.50
CA GLY A 174 -4.70 -4.66 -14.18
C GLY A 174 -4.75 -5.90 -13.27
N GLY A 175 -5.94 -6.43 -12.94
CA GLY A 175 -6.11 -7.62 -12.10
C GLY A 175 -6.02 -7.38 -10.59
N ARG A 176 -5.67 -6.16 -10.15
CA ARG A 176 -5.64 -5.78 -8.74
C ARG A 176 -7.04 -5.79 -8.13
N ARG A 177 -7.18 -6.43 -6.97
CA ARG A 177 -8.42 -6.44 -6.19
C ARG A 177 -8.53 -5.17 -5.34
N VAL A 178 -9.66 -4.48 -5.43
CA VAL A 178 -9.94 -3.26 -4.64
C VAL A 178 -11.32 -3.35 -3.99
N LEU A 179 -11.44 -2.99 -2.70
CA LEU A 179 -12.73 -2.96 -2.00
C LEU A 179 -13.52 -1.73 -2.44
N LEU A 180 -14.85 -1.84 -2.48
CA LEU A 180 -15.68 -0.69 -2.87
C LEU A 180 -15.42 0.54 -1.99
N LYS A 181 -15.17 0.35 -0.69
CA LYS A 181 -14.90 1.46 0.24
C LYS A 181 -13.63 2.24 -0.11
N ASP A 182 -12.65 1.62 -0.76
CA ASP A 182 -11.35 2.23 -1.03
C ASP A 182 -11.42 3.24 -2.21
N PHE A 183 -12.51 3.24 -2.98
CA PHE A 183 -12.79 4.26 -4.01
C PHE A 183 -13.35 5.58 -3.47
N PHE A 184 -13.56 5.65 -2.15
CA PHE A 184 -14.12 6.83 -1.46
C PHE A 184 -13.10 7.48 -0.51
N PRO A 185 -11.90 7.85 -1.00
CA PRO A 185 -10.90 8.45 -0.14
C PRO A 185 -11.36 9.84 0.31
N SER A 186 -11.08 10.14 1.57
CA SER A 186 -11.16 11.49 2.10
C SER A 186 -10.05 12.36 1.49
N ARG A 187 -10.26 13.69 1.49
CA ARG A 187 -9.20 14.65 1.10
C ARG A 187 -7.89 14.41 1.87
N ARG A 188 -8.02 14.03 3.14
CA ARG A 188 -6.88 13.74 4.01
C ARG A 188 -6.09 12.52 3.55
N GLU A 189 -6.76 11.45 3.12
CA GLU A 189 -6.08 10.25 2.57
C GLU A 189 -5.36 10.57 1.27
N ILE A 190 -5.97 11.40 0.42
CA ILE A 190 -5.31 11.91 -0.78
C ILE A 190 -4.04 12.68 -0.42
N TYR A 191 -4.11 13.63 0.52
CA TYR A 191 -2.94 14.40 0.95
C TYR A 191 -1.84 13.54 1.54
N LYS A 192 -2.19 12.50 2.30
CA LYS A 192 -1.22 11.53 2.82
C LYS A 192 -0.47 10.82 1.70
N GLY A 193 -1.15 10.44 0.62
CA GLY A 193 -0.53 9.82 -0.56
C GLY A 193 0.54 10.73 -1.17
N PHE A 194 0.18 11.99 -1.47
CA PHE A 194 1.13 12.96 -2.04
C PHE A 194 2.28 13.31 -1.09
N ILE A 195 2.03 13.45 0.22
CA ILE A 195 3.10 13.68 1.20
C ILE A 195 4.08 12.51 1.23
N LYS A 196 3.58 11.27 1.16
CA LYS A 196 4.42 10.08 1.11
C LYS A 196 5.30 10.06 -0.14
N GLU A 197 4.75 10.44 -1.29
CA GLU A 197 5.50 10.54 -2.56
C GLU A 197 6.62 11.59 -2.47
N ILE A 198 6.32 12.79 -1.98
CA ILE A 198 7.33 13.86 -1.80
C ILE A 198 8.45 13.40 -0.88
N ILE A 199 8.13 12.71 0.22
CA ILE A 199 9.13 12.21 1.18
C ILE A 199 9.95 11.05 0.59
N ALA A 200 9.35 10.18 -0.23
CA ALA A 200 10.09 9.14 -0.93
C ALA A 200 11.08 9.73 -1.94
N ARG A 201 10.66 10.76 -2.68
CA ARG A 201 11.53 11.50 -3.60
C ARG A 201 12.65 12.24 -2.87
N GLU A 202 12.32 12.93 -1.78
CA GLU A 202 13.30 13.60 -0.90
C GLU A 202 14.43 12.66 -0.48
N GLY A 203 14.12 11.43 -0.04
CA GLY A 203 15.14 10.44 0.31
C GLY A 203 16.06 10.07 -0.86
N THR A 204 15.52 10.02 -2.08
CA THR A 204 16.28 9.76 -3.31
C THR A 204 17.13 10.97 -3.72
N GLU A 205 16.61 12.19 -3.59
CA GLU A 205 17.33 13.42 -3.91
C GLU A 205 18.49 13.66 -2.94
N LEU A 206 18.30 13.31 -1.66
CA LEU A 206 19.35 13.39 -0.64
C LEU A 206 20.47 12.37 -0.92
N SER A 207 20.15 11.14 -1.31
CA SER A 207 21.16 10.12 -1.63
C SER A 207 21.98 10.43 -2.88
N LEU A 208 21.39 11.19 -3.81
CA LEU A 208 22.06 11.72 -5.01
C LEU A 208 22.75 13.08 -4.78
N CYS A 209 22.80 13.57 -3.54
CA CYS A 209 23.39 14.87 -3.17
C CYS A 209 22.80 16.05 -3.96
N ARG A 210 21.52 15.98 -4.37
CA ARG A 210 20.81 17.08 -5.06
C ARG A 210 20.20 18.08 -4.10
N ILE A 211 19.97 17.65 -2.85
CA ILE A 211 19.53 18.48 -1.74
C ILE A 211 20.45 18.22 -0.55
N ASP A 212 20.74 19.27 0.23
CA ASP A 212 21.66 19.17 1.37
C ASP A 212 20.94 18.78 2.67
N ARG A 213 19.60 18.82 2.68
CA ARG A 213 18.77 18.52 3.85
C ARG A 213 17.37 18.06 3.48
N LEU A 214 16.73 17.38 4.42
CA LEU A 214 15.31 17.02 4.34
C LEU A 214 14.40 18.26 4.38
N TYR A 215 13.29 18.19 3.65
CA TYR A 215 12.23 19.16 3.59
C TYR A 215 11.50 19.30 4.92
N THR A 216 11.27 20.53 5.33
CA THR A 216 10.39 20.91 6.43
C THR A 216 8.91 20.80 6.02
N ASP A 217 7.99 20.82 6.99
CA ASP A 217 6.54 20.84 6.72
C ASP A 217 6.10 22.05 5.86
N LYS A 218 6.90 23.14 5.87
CA LYS A 218 6.68 24.31 5.00
C LYS A 218 7.08 24.02 3.55
N GLU A 219 8.24 23.39 3.36
CA GLU A 219 8.74 23.02 2.03
C GLU A 219 7.86 21.94 1.40
N ILE A 220 7.44 20.92 2.15
CA ILE A 220 6.49 19.91 1.67
C ILE A 220 5.17 20.56 1.20
N ARG A 221 4.69 21.60 1.90
CA ARG A 221 3.52 22.36 1.46
C ARG A 221 3.78 23.05 0.10
N GLU A 222 4.94 23.67 -0.05
CA GLU A 222 5.29 24.40 -1.27
C GLU A 222 5.41 23.44 -2.46
N GLU A 223 6.00 22.26 -2.25
CA GLU A 223 6.05 21.15 -3.21
C GLU A 223 4.65 20.67 -3.62
N LEU A 224 3.77 20.43 -2.64
CA LEU A 224 2.38 20.04 -2.90
C LEU A 224 1.64 21.05 -3.79
N ARG A 225 1.86 22.34 -3.55
CA ARG A 225 1.23 23.41 -4.33
C ARG A 225 1.84 23.50 -5.73
N ARG A 226 3.18 23.44 -5.84
CA ARG A 226 3.91 23.61 -7.10
C ARG A 226 3.65 22.47 -8.07
N GLU A 227 3.70 21.24 -7.60
CA GLU A 227 3.69 20.06 -8.49
C GLU A 227 2.30 19.47 -8.68
N TYR A 228 1.46 19.52 -7.65
CA TYR A 228 0.15 18.87 -7.65
C TYR A 228 -1.01 19.86 -7.57
N GLY A 229 -0.74 21.16 -7.45
CA GLY A 229 -1.78 22.19 -7.30
C GLY A 229 -2.55 22.10 -5.98
N ILE A 230 -2.02 21.41 -4.96
CA ILE A 230 -2.69 21.18 -3.68
C ILE A 230 -2.29 22.27 -2.70
N ASP A 231 -3.19 23.21 -2.42
CA ASP A 231 -2.99 24.24 -1.40
C ASP A 231 -3.62 23.82 -0.05
N ILE A 232 -2.76 23.44 0.89
CA ILE A 232 -3.14 23.10 2.27
C ILE A 232 -2.27 23.85 3.26
N SER A 233 -2.75 23.98 4.50
CA SER A 233 -1.96 24.66 5.54
C SER A 233 -0.74 23.82 5.97
N ARG A 234 0.32 24.47 6.45
CA ARG A 234 1.47 23.81 7.09
C ARG A 234 1.04 22.87 8.24
N ARG A 235 0.03 23.28 9.02
CA ARG A 235 -0.52 22.46 10.11
C ARG A 235 -1.17 21.18 9.58
N SER A 236 -1.85 21.27 8.44
CA SER A 236 -2.46 20.11 7.77
C SER A 236 -1.40 19.13 7.27
N VAL A 237 -0.29 19.62 6.69
CA VAL A 237 0.87 18.78 6.32
C VAL A 237 1.42 18.08 7.55
N SER A 238 1.73 18.83 8.61
CA SER A 238 2.26 18.31 9.87
C SER A 238 1.38 17.21 10.46
N TYR A 239 0.07 17.45 10.50
CA TYR A 239 -0.90 16.50 11.00
C TYR A 239 -0.98 15.24 10.13
N CYS A 240 -1.02 15.37 8.80
CA CYS A 240 -1.02 14.21 7.90
C CYS A 240 0.27 13.39 8.03
N ARG A 241 1.42 14.07 8.14
CA ARG A 241 2.73 13.46 8.38
C ARG A 241 2.76 12.66 9.69
N THR A 242 2.30 13.25 10.79
CA THR A 242 2.21 12.56 12.09
C THR A 242 1.28 11.35 12.02
N LEU A 243 0.15 11.45 11.32
CA LEU A 243 -0.74 10.30 11.10
C LEU A 243 -0.14 9.19 10.22
N LEU A 244 0.92 9.48 9.46
CA LEU A 244 1.68 8.50 8.70
C LEU A 244 2.84 7.91 9.54
N GLY A 245 3.02 8.34 10.79
CA GLY A 245 4.15 7.95 11.64
C GLY A 245 5.47 8.57 11.23
N ILE A 246 5.46 9.59 10.36
CA ILE A 246 6.68 10.20 9.85
C ILE A 246 7.11 11.33 10.80
N PRO A 247 8.38 11.39 11.28
CA PRO A 247 8.82 12.46 12.17
C PRO A 247 8.98 13.82 11.45
N PRO A 248 9.05 14.94 12.19
CA PRO A 248 9.40 16.25 11.60
C PRO A 248 10.81 16.20 11.00
N SER A 249 11.18 17.15 10.15
CA SER A 249 12.50 17.14 9.49
C SER A 249 13.67 17.04 10.47
N SER A 250 13.60 17.70 11.63
CA SER A 250 14.59 17.59 12.71
C SER A 250 14.67 16.19 13.32
N GLY A 251 13.53 15.53 13.52
CA GLY A 251 13.47 14.15 14.01
C GLY A 251 13.93 13.15 12.96
N ARG A 252 13.54 13.34 11.69
CA ARG A 252 14.00 12.52 10.56
C ARG A 252 15.51 12.65 10.34
N MET A 253 16.08 13.83 10.58
CA MET A 253 17.52 14.07 10.56
C MET A 253 18.28 13.39 11.70
N HIS A 254 17.63 13.10 12.84
CA HIS A 254 18.26 12.42 13.96
C HIS A 254 18.20 10.89 13.84
N ASP A 255 17.17 10.34 13.21
CA ASP A 255 16.91 8.89 13.12
C ASP A 255 17.69 8.16 12.01
N HIS A 256 18.41 8.89 11.14
CA HIS A 256 19.15 8.31 10.00
C HIS A 256 20.65 8.68 9.98
N ARG A 257 21.20 9.26 11.06
CA ARG A 257 22.63 9.61 11.11
C ARG A 257 23.43 8.46 11.67
N TYR A 258 24.09 7.74 10.78
CA TYR A 258 25.29 7.00 11.11
C TYR A 258 26.52 7.83 10.67
N PRO A 259 27.54 8.03 11.52
CA PRO A 259 27.58 7.61 12.92
C PRO A 259 26.69 8.50 13.82
N PRO A 260 26.22 7.98 14.97
CA PRO A 260 25.44 8.75 15.92
C PRO A 260 26.27 9.86 16.59
N GLN A 261 25.64 10.91 17.11
CA GLN A 261 26.33 12.10 17.65
C GLN A 261 27.28 11.82 18.82
N TRP A 262 27.08 10.73 19.56
CA TRP A 262 27.96 10.33 20.66
C TRP A 262 29.22 9.59 20.17
N ALA A 263 29.23 9.12 18.93
CA ALA A 263 30.32 8.31 18.38
C ALA A 263 31.40 9.21 17.76
N TYR A 264 32.33 9.67 18.60
CA TYR A 264 33.48 10.46 18.19
C TYR A 264 34.61 9.57 17.68
N PHE A 265 34.55 9.19 16.41
CA PHE A 265 35.62 8.45 15.76
C PHE A 265 36.86 9.30 15.55
N SER A 266 38.02 8.64 15.56
CA SER A 266 39.25 9.17 15.00
C SER A 266 39.11 9.43 13.48
N PRO A 267 40.04 10.20 12.87
CA PRO A 267 40.13 10.31 11.42
C PRO A 267 40.28 8.95 10.73
N TYR A 268 40.03 8.91 9.42
CA TYR A 268 40.30 7.73 8.63
C TYR A 268 41.80 7.55 8.39
N PHE A 269 42.27 6.32 8.57
CA PHE A 269 43.65 5.89 8.31
C PHE A 269 43.66 4.75 7.29
N PRO A 270 44.68 4.64 6.42
CA PRO A 270 44.81 3.49 5.52
C PRO A 270 44.88 2.16 6.28
N MET A 271 44.17 1.13 5.83
CA MET A 271 44.21 -0.21 6.41
C MET A 271 45.43 -0.99 5.90
N SER A 272 46.61 -0.59 6.38
CA SER A 272 47.91 -1.23 6.07
C SER A 272 48.74 -1.42 7.35
N MET A 273 49.71 -2.34 7.32
CA MET A 273 50.52 -2.64 8.50
C MET A 273 51.25 -1.40 9.04
N PRO A 274 51.94 -0.59 8.21
CA PRO A 274 52.62 0.63 8.69
C PRO A 274 51.66 1.64 9.31
N SER A 275 50.49 1.83 8.70
CA SER A 275 49.48 2.78 9.18
C SER A 275 48.84 2.33 10.49
N VAL A 276 48.53 1.04 10.65
CA VAL A 276 48.03 0.49 11.91
C VAL A 276 49.09 0.62 13.02
N GLU A 277 50.36 0.44 12.68
CA GLU A 277 51.45 0.56 13.64
C GLU A 277 51.66 2.00 14.13
N ALA A 278 51.53 2.98 13.23
CA ALA A 278 51.64 4.40 13.57
C ALA A 278 50.40 4.97 14.28
N ASN A 279 49.19 4.59 13.86
CA ASN A 279 47.96 5.33 14.21
C ASN A 279 46.99 4.58 15.14
N ALA A 280 47.03 3.25 15.20
CA ALA A 280 46.07 2.51 16.03
C ALA A 280 46.50 2.47 17.51
N PRO A 281 45.58 2.67 18.46
CA PRO A 281 45.88 2.70 19.88
C PRO A 281 46.00 1.28 20.45
N GLU A 282 46.87 1.11 21.44
CA GLU A 282 46.94 -0.08 22.29
C GLU A 282 45.91 -0.01 23.44
N ALA A 283 44.68 0.37 23.11
CA ALA A 283 43.59 0.58 24.05
C ALA A 283 42.35 -0.24 23.66
N SER A 284 41.41 -0.36 24.60
CA SER A 284 40.09 -0.92 24.35
C SER A 284 39.20 0.06 23.60
N GLY A 285 38.26 -0.48 22.83
CA GLY A 285 37.25 0.31 22.15
C GLY A 285 36.71 -0.34 20.89
N ILE A 286 36.21 0.50 19.99
CA ILE A 286 35.47 0.13 18.78
C ILE A 286 36.24 0.62 17.57
N TYR A 287 36.22 -0.14 16.48
CA TYR A 287 36.81 0.24 15.21
C TYR A 287 35.85 -0.06 14.07
N GLU A 288 35.98 0.73 13.01
CA GLU A 288 35.22 0.60 11.77
C GLU A 288 36.19 0.40 10.61
N LEU A 289 35.80 -0.44 9.66
CA LEU A 289 36.50 -0.65 8.40
C LEU A 289 35.60 -0.27 7.22
N SER A 290 36.18 0.45 6.27
CA SER A 290 35.46 0.99 5.11
C SER A 290 36.32 0.96 3.84
N LEU A 291 35.66 1.04 2.68
CA LEU A 291 36.31 1.18 1.38
C LEU A 291 36.62 2.65 1.07
N GLU A 292 37.74 2.90 0.38
CA GLU A 292 38.11 4.24 -0.10
C GLU A 292 37.25 4.66 -1.32
N ALA A 293 37.07 3.75 -2.28
CA ALA A 293 36.07 3.79 -3.38
C ALA A 293 36.17 2.44 -4.15
N PRO A 294 35.10 1.64 -4.35
CA PRO A 294 33.67 2.01 -4.42
C PRO A 294 32.85 1.78 -3.13
N THR A 295 31.57 2.17 -3.14
CA THR A 295 30.59 1.96 -2.05
C THR A 295 29.85 0.62 -2.17
N ILE A 296 29.38 0.08 -1.05
CA ILE A 296 28.64 -1.18 -0.93
C ILE A 296 27.15 -0.89 -0.91
N ALA A 297 26.37 -1.67 -1.66
CA ALA A 297 24.92 -1.56 -1.64
C ALA A 297 24.30 -2.21 -0.40
N TYR A 298 23.50 -1.44 0.33
CA TYR A 298 22.63 -1.89 1.41
C TYR A 298 21.14 -1.59 1.08
N PRO A 299 20.16 -2.23 1.75
CA PRO A 299 18.75 -2.13 1.38
C PRO A 299 18.16 -0.71 1.35
N LEU A 300 18.64 0.20 2.21
CA LEU A 300 18.12 1.58 2.26
C LEU A 300 19.00 2.57 1.48
N MET A 301 20.33 2.45 1.54
CA MET A 301 21.27 3.34 0.84
C MET A 301 22.68 2.73 0.76
N ALA A 302 23.56 3.24 -0.11
CA ALA A 302 24.94 2.73 -0.21
C ALA A 302 25.85 3.26 0.92
N SER A 303 26.84 2.46 1.34
CA SER A 303 27.86 2.84 2.33
C SER A 303 29.20 2.17 2.02
N GLY A 304 30.32 2.87 2.26
CA GLY A 304 31.66 2.27 2.15
C GLY A 304 32.01 1.34 3.32
N ILE A 305 31.25 1.40 4.42
CA ILE A 305 31.52 0.64 5.64
C ILE A 305 31.11 -0.80 5.43
N PHE A 306 32.00 -1.73 5.76
CA PHE A 306 31.74 -3.18 5.65
C PHE A 306 31.89 -3.93 6.96
N TYR A 307 32.51 -3.32 7.98
CA TYR A 307 32.72 -3.97 9.26
C TYR A 307 32.80 -2.97 10.42
N ILE A 308 32.13 -3.28 11.53
CA ILE A 308 32.25 -2.60 12.83
C ILE A 308 32.62 -3.67 13.84
N GLY A 309 33.68 -3.47 14.60
CA GLY A 309 34.13 -4.45 15.59
C GLY A 309 34.60 -3.80 16.88
N SER A 310 34.61 -4.55 17.97
CA SER A 310 35.24 -4.11 19.21
C SER A 310 36.39 -5.01 19.67
N SER A 311 37.29 -4.46 20.50
CA SER A 311 38.45 -5.19 21.04
C SER A 311 38.96 -4.56 22.33
N LYS A 312 39.54 -5.37 23.22
CA LYS A 312 40.33 -4.89 24.38
C LYS A 312 41.66 -4.24 23.96
N ASN A 313 42.11 -4.51 22.74
CA ASN A 313 43.30 -3.91 22.14
C ASN A 313 43.04 -3.76 20.63
N ILE A 314 42.69 -2.54 20.22
CA ILE A 314 42.32 -2.22 18.83
C ILE A 314 43.50 -2.51 17.89
N LYS A 315 44.71 -2.02 18.21
CA LYS A 315 45.92 -2.23 17.40
C LYS A 315 46.21 -3.70 17.14
N LYS A 316 46.20 -4.55 18.18
CA LYS A 316 46.44 -6.00 18.04
C LYS A 316 45.38 -6.66 17.15
N ARG A 317 44.11 -6.23 17.25
CA ARG A 317 43.01 -6.78 16.45
C ARG A 317 43.11 -6.36 14.98
N LEU A 318 43.41 -5.10 14.70
CA LEU A 318 43.62 -4.62 13.33
C LEU A 318 44.83 -5.31 12.67
N LYS A 319 45.94 -5.49 13.39
CA LYS A 319 47.09 -6.28 12.91
C LYS A 319 46.70 -7.73 12.58
N ALA A 320 45.79 -8.33 13.36
CA ALA A 320 45.32 -9.68 13.11
C ALA A 320 44.51 -9.78 11.80
N HIS A 321 43.67 -8.79 11.50
CA HIS A 321 42.93 -8.74 10.23
C HIS A 321 43.83 -8.62 9.00
N LEU A 322 45.00 -8.01 9.15
CA LEU A 322 46.01 -7.88 8.09
C LEU A 322 46.88 -9.14 7.91
N ARG A 323 46.89 -10.06 8.87
CA ARG A 323 47.66 -11.31 8.79
C ARG A 323 46.84 -12.40 8.09
N SER A 324 47.49 -13.25 7.30
CA SER A 324 46.87 -14.43 6.68
C SER A 324 46.39 -15.40 7.78
N GLY A 325 45.07 -15.59 7.89
CA GLY A 325 44.46 -16.50 8.89
C GLY A 325 43.26 -15.93 9.66
N SER A 326 42.58 -14.88 9.17
CA SER A 326 41.31 -14.43 9.75
C SER A 326 40.26 -15.54 9.70
N ARG A 327 39.54 -15.76 10.80
CA ARG A 327 38.38 -16.68 10.85
C ARG A 327 37.16 -16.16 10.08
N ASN A 328 37.20 -14.90 9.63
CA ASN A 328 36.14 -14.26 8.84
C ASN A 328 36.69 -14.09 7.41
N GLU A 329 36.33 -15.03 6.54
CA GLU A 329 36.79 -15.11 5.15
C GLU A 329 36.28 -13.95 4.30
N ASP A 330 35.03 -13.51 4.53
CA ASP A 330 34.43 -12.34 3.88
C ASP A 330 35.25 -11.09 4.20
N LEU A 331 35.56 -10.87 5.48
CA LEU A 331 36.37 -9.74 5.92
C LEU A 331 37.77 -9.73 5.31
N ALA A 332 38.43 -10.89 5.26
CA ALA A 332 39.75 -11.03 4.66
C ALA A 332 39.72 -10.74 3.14
N THR A 333 38.66 -11.15 2.46
CA THR A 333 38.45 -10.92 1.03
C THR A 333 38.28 -9.42 0.75
N PHE A 334 37.46 -8.72 1.54
CA PHE A 334 37.29 -7.27 1.41
C PHE A 334 38.60 -6.51 1.58
N ILE A 335 39.40 -6.85 2.60
CA ILE A 335 40.66 -6.19 2.91
C ILE A 335 41.73 -6.44 1.83
N LYS A 336 41.81 -7.64 1.26
CA LYS A 336 42.81 -7.97 0.22
C LYS A 336 42.46 -7.41 -1.17
N GLY A 337 41.17 -7.35 -1.49
CA GLY A 337 40.70 -6.98 -2.82
C GLY A 337 40.54 -5.47 -3.06
N ASN A 338 40.63 -4.63 -2.01
CA ASN A 338 40.28 -3.22 -2.11
C ASN A 338 41.22 -2.33 -1.30
N ARG A 339 41.22 -1.03 -1.64
CA ARG A 339 41.81 0.00 -0.78
C ARG A 339 40.86 0.29 0.37
N CYS A 340 41.25 -0.12 1.57
CA CYS A 340 40.44 0.00 2.77
C CYS A 340 41.00 1.05 3.74
N LEU A 341 40.11 1.62 4.55
CA LEU A 341 40.39 2.57 5.61
C LEU A 341 39.89 2.02 6.95
N PHE A 342 40.50 2.45 8.04
CA PHE A 342 40.03 2.21 9.40
C PHE A 342 39.93 3.50 10.21
N ARG A 343 39.04 3.51 11.19
CA ARG A 343 38.95 4.53 12.25
C ARG A 343 38.49 3.87 13.54
N PHE A 344 38.60 4.56 14.67
CA PHE A 344 38.34 3.97 15.99
C PHE A 344 37.80 4.96 17.03
N ILE A 345 37.20 4.42 18.07
CA ILE A 345 36.78 5.10 19.30
C ILE A 345 37.48 4.40 20.46
N ILE A 346 38.18 5.15 21.32
CA ILE A 346 38.75 4.62 22.55
C ILE A 346 37.65 4.61 23.62
N SER A 347 37.47 3.49 24.30
CA SER A 347 36.44 3.30 25.33
C SER A 347 36.94 2.29 26.35
N ASP A 348 37.01 2.71 27.62
CA ASP A 348 37.61 1.92 28.71
C ASP A 348 36.69 0.78 29.14
N ASP A 349 35.43 1.08 29.47
CA ASP A 349 34.41 0.13 29.91
C ASP A 349 33.12 0.26 29.11
N GLY A 350 32.56 -0.86 28.64
CA GLY A 350 31.26 -0.88 27.94
C GLY A 350 31.33 -0.86 26.40
N PHE A 351 32.52 -0.88 25.80
CA PHE A 351 32.72 -0.89 24.34
C PHE A 351 31.91 -1.94 23.56
N ARG A 352 31.55 -3.07 24.17
CA ARG A 352 30.67 -4.09 23.55
C ARG A 352 29.21 -3.64 23.46
N LYS A 353 28.72 -2.91 24.47
CA LYS A 353 27.36 -2.33 24.46
C LYS A 353 27.29 -1.20 23.44
N GLU A 354 28.34 -0.39 23.36
CA GLU A 354 28.49 0.69 22.38
C GLU A 354 28.63 0.15 20.94
N GLU A 355 29.38 -0.93 20.72
CA GLU A 355 29.42 -1.65 19.43
C GLU A 355 28.02 -2.12 19.02
N GLY A 356 27.26 -2.72 19.95
CA GLY A 356 25.89 -3.12 19.70
C GLY A 356 24.96 -1.94 19.37
N ALA A 357 25.18 -0.78 19.98
CA ALA A 357 24.45 0.44 19.66
C ALA A 357 24.81 0.99 18.27
N LEU A 358 26.10 0.96 17.89
CA LEU A 358 26.55 1.34 16.54
C LEU A 358 26.02 0.40 15.47
N LEU A 359 26.01 -0.91 15.71
CA LEU A 359 25.47 -1.90 14.78
C LEU A 359 23.95 -1.74 14.57
N ARG A 360 23.19 -1.42 15.63
CA ARG A 360 21.77 -1.09 15.51
C ARG A 360 21.55 0.20 14.72
N CYS A 361 22.28 1.26 15.07
CA CYS A 361 22.21 2.54 14.37
C CYS A 361 22.58 2.39 12.88
N PHE A 362 23.59 1.56 12.56
CA PHE A 362 23.93 1.24 11.18
C PHE A 362 22.79 0.50 10.46
N ALA A 363 22.20 -0.52 11.10
CA ALA A 363 21.09 -1.27 10.51
C ALA A 363 19.84 -0.40 10.31
N GLU A 364 19.56 0.54 11.22
CA GLU A 364 18.48 1.52 11.09
C GLU A 364 18.75 2.49 9.92
N ALA A 365 20.00 2.95 9.76
CA ALA A 365 20.38 3.88 8.69
C ALA A 365 20.46 3.22 7.30
N TYR A 366 20.94 1.97 7.21
CA TYR A 366 21.28 1.31 5.95
C TYR A 366 20.41 0.10 5.60
N GLY A 367 19.58 -0.39 6.53
CA GLY A 367 18.60 -1.46 6.33
C GLY A 367 19.07 -2.86 6.76
N GLU A 368 20.36 -3.04 7.01
CA GLU A 368 20.94 -4.26 7.58
C GLU A 368 22.31 -3.95 8.22
N GLN A 369 22.89 -4.90 8.95
CA GLN A 369 24.25 -4.78 9.50
C GLN A 369 25.32 -4.77 8.40
N PRO A 370 26.54 -4.25 8.66
CA PRO A 370 27.62 -4.26 7.67
C PRO A 370 27.89 -5.67 7.15
N LYS A 371 28.23 -5.80 5.85
CA LYS A 371 28.28 -7.12 5.18
C LYS A 371 29.17 -8.15 5.88
N CYS A 372 30.29 -7.73 6.47
CA CYS A 372 31.23 -8.62 7.15
C CYS A 372 30.92 -8.82 8.64
N ASN A 373 29.85 -8.25 9.16
CA ASN A 373 29.38 -8.42 10.54
C ASN A 373 28.44 -9.61 10.74
N LYS A 374 28.10 -10.35 9.67
CA LYS A 374 27.26 -11.54 9.79
C LYS A 374 27.90 -12.53 10.76
N ILE A 375 27.12 -12.89 11.78
CA ILE A 375 27.43 -13.89 12.79
C ILE A 375 27.82 -15.17 12.04
N GLY A 376 29.00 -15.71 12.34
CA GLY A 376 29.33 -17.07 11.95
C GLY A 376 28.20 -17.98 12.42
N GLY A 377 27.63 -18.76 11.49
CA GLY A 377 26.57 -19.72 11.78
C GLY A 377 26.92 -20.66 12.93
#